data_AF-A0A2V6PEC3-F1
#
_entry.id   AF-A0A2V6PEC3-F1
#
_cell.length_a   1.000
_cell.length_b   1.000
_cell.length_c   1.000
_cell.angle_alpha   90.00
_cell.angle_beta   90.00
_cell.angle_gamma   90.00
#
_symmetry.space_group_name_H-M   'P 1'
#
loop_
_entity.id
_entity.type
_entity.pdbx_description
1 polymer ?
#
loop_
_entity_poly.entity_id
_entity_poly.type
_entity_poly.pdbx_seq_one_letter_code
_entity_poly.pdbx_strand_id
1 'polypeptide(L)' 'MRRGNASINVVVALVAAVLVVFGLTVGEAQQKEPLRVGLIQPLSGPIAAAGSYIVNGAKIALDRVNGKGGVGGRPLELI' A
#
# COMPACT_ATOMS: atom_id res chain seq x y z
N MET A 1 -3.93 12.87 52.55
CA MET A 1 -2.84 12.45 51.64
C MET A 1 -3.35 11.61 50.45
N ARG A 2 -4.37 12.06 49.69
CA ARG A 2 -4.96 11.30 48.55
C ARG A 2 -4.64 11.87 47.15
N ARG A 3 -3.85 12.94 47.05
CA ARG A 3 -3.62 13.68 45.79
C ARG A 3 -2.66 12.99 44.79
N GLY A 4 -1.82 12.04 45.23
CA GLY A 4 -0.79 11.42 44.37
C GLY A 4 -1.33 10.54 43.24
N ASN A 5 -2.47 9.88 43.45
CA ASN A 5 -3.03 8.93 42.48
C ASN A 5 -3.95 9.61 41.46
N ALA A 6 -4.42 10.83 41.76
CA ALA A 6 -5.34 11.57 40.91
C ALA A 6 -4.66 12.09 39.64
N SER A 7 -3.42 12.59 39.74
CA SER A 7 -2.62 13.06 38.61
C SER A 7 -2.22 11.92 37.66
N ILE A 8 -1.91 10.74 38.19
CA ILE A 8 -1.58 9.54 37.38
C ILE A 8 -2.78 9.10 36.54
N ASN A 9 -3.97 9.05 37.13
CA ASN A 9 -5.19 8.67 36.42
C ASN A 9 -5.55 9.64 35.29
N VAL A 10 -5.28 10.93 35.47
CA VAL A 10 -5.49 11.96 34.43
C VAL A 10 -4.54 11.75 33.26
N VAL A 11 -3.26 11.44 33.51
CA VAL A 11 -2.29 11.16 32.45
C VAL A 11 -2.67 9.89 31.68
N VAL A 12 -3.08 8.82 32.38
CA VAL A 12 -3.53 7.57 31.74
C VAL A 12 -4.76 7.82 30.87
N ALA A 13 -5.73 8.60 31.35
CA ALA A 13 -6.92 8.96 30.59
C ALA A 13 -6.59 9.78 29.32
N LEU A 14 -5.65 10.72 29.42
CA LEU A 14 -5.20 11.51 28.26
C LEU A 14 -4.48 10.65 27.22
N VAL A 15 -3.59 9.74 27.65
CA VAL A 15 -2.90 8.81 26.75
C VAL A 15 -3.91 7.89 26.06
N ALA A 16 -4.88 7.35 26.80
CA ALA A 16 -5.94 6.53 26.22
C ALA A 16 -6.78 7.32 25.19
N ALA A 17 -7.12 8.57 25.48
CA ALA A 17 -7.86 9.42 24.56
C ALA A 17 -7.08 9.69 23.26
N VAL A 18 -5.78 9.97 23.35
CA VAL A 18 -4.91 10.16 22.17
C VAL A 18 -4.85 8.89 21.32
N LEU A 19 -4.72 7.71 21.95
CA LEU A 19 -4.68 6.43 21.23
C LEU A 19 -5.99 6.11 20.52
N VAL A 20 -7.14 6.40 21.15
CA VAL A 20 -8.47 6.22 20.53
C VAL A 20 -8.64 7.13 19.33
N VAL A 21 -8.28 8.42 19.45
CA VAL A 21 -8.35 9.37 18.34
C VAL A 21 -7.43 8.94 17.19
N PHE A 22 -6.21 8.47 17.50
CA PHE A 22 -5.28 8.00 16.48
C PHE A 22 -5.83 6.76 15.75
N GLY A 23 -6.39 5.80 16.49
CA GLY A 23 -7.02 4.60 15.92
C GLY A 23 -8.22 4.88 15.01
N LEU A 24 -8.95 5.98 15.24
CA LEU A 24 -10.06 6.41 14.38
C LEU A 24 -9.58 7.14 13.10
N THR A 25 -8.36 7.67 13.09
CA THR A 25 -7.78 8.37 11.93
C THR A 25 -7.00 7.47 10.98
N VAL A 26 -6.63 6.27 11.41
CA VAL A 26 -6.12 5.22 10.52
C VAL A 26 -7.32 4.63 9.79
N GLY A 27 -7.84 5.40 8.81
CA GLY A 27 -8.92 4.95 7.95
C GLY A 27 -8.57 3.58 7.34
N GLU A 28 -9.57 2.72 7.23
CA GLU A 28 -9.44 1.46 6.53
C GLU A 28 -8.78 1.73 5.18
N ALA A 29 -7.53 1.29 5.02
CA ALA A 29 -6.92 1.15 3.72
C ALA A 29 -7.67 0.02 3.02
N GLN A 30 -8.89 0.32 2.54
CA GLN A 30 -9.69 -0.57 1.76
C GLN A 30 -8.83 -0.89 0.54
N GLN A 31 -8.26 -2.11 0.50
CA GLN A 31 -7.41 -2.56 -0.59
C GLN A 31 -8.24 -2.46 -1.87
N LYS A 32 -8.05 -1.39 -2.61
CA LYS A 32 -8.74 -1.17 -3.87
C LYS A 32 -8.25 -2.24 -4.85
N GLU A 33 -9.17 -2.80 -5.61
CA GLU A 33 -8.83 -3.83 -6.59
C GLU A 33 -7.72 -3.37 -7.54
N PRO A 34 -6.79 -4.28 -7.93
CA PRO A 34 -5.74 -3.94 -8.86
C PRO A 34 -6.26 -3.37 -10.18
N LEU A 35 -5.49 -2.46 -10.76
CA LEU A 35 -5.67 -2.03 -12.14
C LEU A 35 -4.94 -3.02 -13.04
N ARG A 36 -5.71 -3.79 -13.81
CA ARG A 36 -5.17 -4.76 -14.76
C ARG A 36 -4.67 -4.04 -16.01
N VAL A 37 -3.42 -4.28 -16.37
CA VAL A 37 -2.75 -3.73 -17.54
C VAL A 37 -2.42 -4.88 -18.47
N GLY A 38 -3.04 -4.89 -19.65
CA GLY A 38 -2.74 -5.88 -20.68
C GLY A 38 -1.45 -5.55 -21.41
N LEU A 39 -0.58 -6.55 -21.58
CA LEU A 39 0.65 -6.40 -22.37
C LEU A 39 0.74 -7.46 -23.47
N ILE A 40 0.51 -7.04 -24.71
CA ILE A 40 0.55 -7.91 -25.88
C ILE A 40 1.98 -7.96 -26.40
N GLN A 41 2.64 -9.12 -26.30
CA GLN A 41 3.99 -9.35 -26.79
C GLN A 41 4.13 -10.75 -27.41
N PRO A 42 4.97 -10.93 -28.44
CA PRO A 42 5.29 -12.25 -28.95
C PRO A 42 6.19 -12.96 -27.93
N LEU A 43 5.61 -13.87 -27.16
CA LEU A 43 6.34 -14.68 -26.17
C LEU A 43 6.80 -16.03 -26.73
N SER A 44 6.56 -16.25 -28.01
CA SER A 44 6.95 -17.45 -28.75
C SER A 44 7.40 -17.10 -30.17
N GLY A 45 8.00 -18.08 -30.85
CA GLY A 45 8.50 -17.91 -32.21
C GLY A 45 9.85 -17.18 -32.30
N PRO A 46 10.26 -16.76 -33.50
CA PRO A 46 11.63 -16.28 -33.78
C PRO A 46 12.06 -15.03 -32.99
N ILE A 47 11.10 -14.26 -32.47
CA ILE A 47 11.34 -12.98 -31.79
C ILE A 47 10.96 -13.00 -30.29
N ALA A 48 10.75 -14.20 -29.72
CA ALA A 48 10.30 -14.38 -28.33
C ALA A 48 11.20 -13.69 -27.28
N ALA A 49 12.51 -13.61 -27.56
CA ALA A 49 13.47 -12.95 -26.68
C ALA A 49 13.14 -11.46 -26.51
N ALA A 50 12.81 -10.76 -27.61
CA ALA A 50 12.43 -9.35 -27.57
C ALA A 50 11.16 -9.14 -26.74
N GLY A 51 10.13 -9.99 -26.94
CA GLY A 51 8.91 -9.94 -26.15
C GLY A 51 9.17 -10.14 -24.65
N SER A 52 10.07 -11.07 -24.31
CA SER A 52 10.46 -11.35 -22.92
C SER A 52 11.16 -10.15 -22.26
N TYR A 53 12.04 -9.45 -22.98
CA TYR A 53 12.67 -8.23 -22.48
C TYR A 53 11.64 -7.12 -22.20
N ILE A 54 10.64 -6.98 -23.07
CA ILE A 54 9.57 -6.00 -22.89
C ILE A 54 8.70 -6.34 -21.68
N VAL A 55 8.31 -7.61 -21.50
CA VAL A 55 7.57 -8.07 -20.31
C VAL A 55 8.36 -7.79 -19.03
N ASN A 56 9.65 -8.09 -19.02
CA ASN A 56 10.49 -7.85 -17.83
C ASN A 56 10.62 -6.35 -17.54
N GLY A 57 10.79 -5.51 -18.56
CA GLY A 57 10.79 -4.06 -18.42
C GLY A 57 9.47 -3.51 -17.85
N ALA A 58 8.34 -4.04 -18.33
CA ALA A 58 7.02 -3.69 -17.81
C ALA A 58 6.86 -4.06 -16.32
N LYS A 59 7.31 -5.25 -15.91
CA LYS A 59 7.29 -5.67 -14.50
C LYS A 59 8.11 -4.73 -13.61
N ILE A 60 9.33 -4.38 -14.02
CA ILE A 60 10.17 -3.42 -13.29
C ILE A 60 9.47 -2.05 -13.13
N ALA A 61 8.79 -1.59 -14.20
CA ALA A 61 8.04 -0.33 -14.15
C ALA A 61 6.85 -0.42 -13.18
N LEU A 62 6.11 -1.53 -13.20
CA LEU A 62 5.01 -1.78 -12.27
C LEU A 62 5.49 -1.82 -10.82
N ASP A 63 6.59 -2.52 -10.54
CA ASP A 63 7.17 -2.59 -9.19
C ASP A 63 7.51 -1.20 -8.65
N ARG A 64 8.10 -0.35 -9.49
CA ARG A 64 8.41 1.05 -9.13
C ARG A 64 7.16 1.89 -8.86
N VAL A 65 6.10 1.71 -9.64
CA VAL A 65 4.83 2.44 -9.45
C VAL A 65 4.10 1.95 -8.21
N ASN A 66 4.01 0.63 -8.03
CA ASN A 66 3.36 0.00 -6.88
C ASN A 66 4.10 0.32 -5.57
N GLY A 67 5.43 0.34 -5.59
CA GLY A 67 6.26 0.80 -4.46
C GLY A 67 6.04 2.26 -4.06
N LYS A 68 5.41 3.07 -4.91
CA LYS A 68 5.01 4.46 -4.64
C LYS A 68 3.53 4.61 -4.27
N GLY A 69 2.83 3.50 -3.99
CA GLY A 69 1.40 3.51 -3.67
C GLY A 69 0.49 3.30 -4.86
N GLY A 70 1.03 2.93 -6.03
CA GLY A 70 0.24 2.62 -7.22
C GLY A 70 -0.41 3.86 -7.84
N VAL A 71 -1.48 3.65 -8.61
CA VAL A 71 -2.24 4.73 -9.28
C VAL A 71 -3.53 4.96 -8.52
N GLY A 72 -3.68 6.14 -7.88
CA GLY A 72 -4.86 6.45 -7.07
C GLY A 72 -5.03 5.54 -5.84
N GLY A 73 -3.93 5.01 -5.32
CA GLY A 73 -3.91 4.02 -4.24
C GLY A 73 -4.20 2.58 -4.68
N ARG A 74 -4.25 2.33 -6.00
CA ARG A 74 -4.52 1.01 -6.57
C ARG A 74 -3.23 0.40 -7.10
N PRO A 75 -2.87 -0.83 -6.71
CA PRO A 75 -1.74 -1.53 -7.30
C PRO A 75 -2.03 -1.84 -8.77
N LEU A 76 -1.00 -1.84 -9.60
CA LEU A 76 -1.04 -2.30 -10.98
C LEU A 76 -0.74 -3.80 -11.03
N GLU A 77 -1.44 -4.53 -11.90
CA GLU A 77 -1.22 -5.95 -12.18
C GLU A 77 -1.07 -6.15 -13.69
N LEU A 78 -0.03 -6.87 -14.10
CA LEU A 78 0.21 -7.21 -15.51
C LEU A 78 -0.54 -8.49 -15.86
N ILE A 79 -1.30 -8.48 -16.95
CA ILE A 79 -2.01 -9.65 -17.50
C ILE A 79 -1.64 -9.92 -18.96
#